data_AF-A0A1S9PK12-F1
#
_entry.id   AF-A0A1S9PK12-F1
#
_cell.length_a   1.000
_cell.length_b   1.000
_cell.length_c   1.000
_cell.angle_alpha   90.00
_cell.angle_beta   90.00
_cell.angle_gamma   90.00
#
_symmetry.space_group_name_H-M   'P 1'
#
loop_
_entity.id
_entity.type
_entity.pdbx_description
1 polymer ?
#
loop_
_entity_poly.entity_id
_entity_poly.type
_entity_poly.pdbx_seq_one_letter_code
_entity_poly.pdbx_strand_id
1 'polypeptide(L)'
;MKNVLLKSKAFKVLFVCFFLSNYSAFAQKTTVWLVRHAEKEPATVKSADDPSLSADGLKRAEALAKYLKREKIKAIYVTKYKRTGETGRPLAAQAKILPRVYDDSLKTFAKTILKNFNGSNVLVIGHSNTLMPLLDAFGAEMPFDTLDEDDYDMIFKVTVKDNGERELEISYYGTLHHKSDLPQKYKEDNRPAQQFVTPASHY
;
A
#
# COMPACT_ATOMS: atom_id res chain seq x y z
N MET A 1 -18.23 -68.59 22.54
CA MET A 1 -17.79 -67.24 22.96
C MET A 1 -16.78 -66.75 21.92
N LYS A 2 -17.15 -65.84 21.01
CA LYS A 2 -16.27 -65.32 19.95
C LYS A 2 -15.92 -63.86 20.27
N ASN A 3 -14.62 -63.60 20.33
CA ASN A 3 -14.00 -62.38 20.82
C ASN A 3 -14.45 -61.12 20.07
N VAL A 4 -15.06 -60.20 20.80
CA VAL A 4 -15.20 -58.79 20.42
C VAL A 4 -13.84 -58.14 20.66
N LEU A 5 -12.98 -58.09 19.64
CA LEU A 5 -11.68 -57.41 19.75
C LEU A 5 -11.34 -56.70 18.44
N LEU A 6 -12.23 -55.78 18.05
CA LEU A 6 -12.05 -54.92 16.88
C LEU A 6 -12.43 -53.47 17.20
N LYS A 7 -11.92 -52.87 18.28
CA LYS A 7 -12.25 -51.46 18.63
C LYS A 7 -11.12 -50.58 19.17
N SER A 8 -9.83 -50.93 19.04
CA SER A 8 -8.75 -50.09 19.59
C SER A 8 -7.91 -49.31 18.57
N LYS A 9 -7.93 -49.67 17.28
CA LYS A 9 -7.16 -48.95 16.24
C LYS A 9 -7.86 -47.72 15.68
N ALA A 10 -9.20 -47.73 15.58
CA ALA A 10 -9.98 -46.59 15.09
C ALA A 10 -9.92 -45.36 16.02
N PHE A 11 -9.79 -45.58 17.33
CA PHE A 11 -9.74 -44.50 18.33
C PHE A 11 -8.41 -43.72 18.31
N LYS A 12 -7.29 -44.37 17.94
CA LYS A 12 -5.99 -43.71 17.81
C LYS A 12 -5.86 -42.85 16.56
N VAL A 13 -6.54 -43.21 15.46
CA VAL A 13 -6.57 -42.40 14.24
C VAL A 13 -7.36 -41.11 14.44
N LEU A 14 -8.46 -41.16 15.22
CA LEU A 14 -9.28 -39.99 15.53
C LEU A 14 -8.53 -38.94 16.37
N PHE A 15 -7.60 -39.37 17.23
CA PHE A 15 -6.78 -38.47 18.05
C PHE A 15 -5.69 -37.75 17.23
N VAL A 16 -5.11 -38.41 16.21
CA VAL A 16 -4.12 -37.78 15.31
C VAL A 16 -4.74 -36.70 14.43
N CYS A 17 -6.00 -36.87 14.00
CA CYS A 17 -6.72 -35.84 13.24
C CYS A 17 -7.08 -34.61 14.09
N PHE A 18 -7.33 -34.77 15.40
CA PHE A 18 -7.69 -33.67 16.29
C PHE A 18 -6.50 -32.78 16.68
N PHE A 19 -5.26 -33.29 16.60
CA PHE A 19 -4.05 -32.48 16.80
C PHE A 19 -3.66 -31.65 15.57
N LEU A 20 -4.15 -32.01 14.37
CA LEU A 20 -3.90 -31.28 13.12
C LEU A 20 -4.96 -30.19 12.83
N SER A 21 -6.04 -30.11 13.60
CA SER A 21 -7.14 -29.15 13.39
C SER A 21 -6.92 -27.78 14.04
N ASN A 22 -5.76 -27.52 14.67
CA ASN A 22 -5.37 -26.17 15.05
C ASN A 22 -4.80 -25.42 13.84
N TYR A 23 -5.59 -25.30 12.77
CA TYR A 23 -5.39 -24.23 11.82
C TYR A 23 -5.80 -22.96 12.55
N SER A 24 -4.82 -22.25 13.12
CA SER A 24 -5.02 -20.84 13.43
C SER A 24 -5.51 -20.18 12.14
N ALA A 25 -6.79 -19.81 12.11
CA ALA A 25 -7.30 -18.89 11.12
C ALA A 25 -6.54 -17.59 11.36
N PHE A 26 -5.43 -17.40 10.65
CA PHE A 26 -4.74 -16.13 10.63
C PHE A 26 -5.75 -15.11 10.12
N ALA A 27 -6.09 -14.13 10.96
CA ALA A 27 -6.89 -13.00 10.55
C ALA A 27 -6.23 -12.40 9.29
N GLN A 28 -6.95 -12.46 8.18
CA GLN A 28 -6.48 -11.93 6.93
C GLN A 28 -6.53 -10.41 7.04
N LYS A 29 -5.51 -9.76 6.46
CA LYS A 29 -5.47 -8.31 6.37
C LYS A 29 -5.22 -7.90 4.94
N THR A 30 -6.02 -6.97 4.46
CA THR A 30 -5.87 -6.37 3.14
C THR A 30 -5.09 -5.08 3.33
N THR A 31 -3.97 -4.92 2.63
CA THR A 31 -3.19 -3.67 2.70
C THR A 31 -3.29 -2.93 1.38
N VAL A 32 -3.75 -1.68 1.45
CA VAL A 32 -3.81 -0.78 0.30
C VAL A 32 -2.72 0.28 0.48
N TRP A 33 -1.78 0.29 -0.46
CA TRP A 33 -0.76 1.31 -0.57
C TRP A 33 -1.26 2.40 -1.52
N LEU A 34 -1.19 3.65 -1.10
CA LEU A 34 -1.61 4.79 -1.90
C LEU A 34 -0.46 5.79 -2.03
N VAL A 35 -0.24 6.25 -3.25
CA VAL A 35 0.71 7.34 -3.55
C VAL A 35 0.09 8.29 -4.57
N ARG A 36 0.53 9.54 -4.55
CA ARG A 36 0.38 10.43 -5.69
C ARG A 36 1.31 9.99 -6.82
N HIS A 37 0.98 10.30 -8.07
CA HIS A 37 1.96 10.23 -9.16
C HIS A 37 3.25 10.99 -8.80
N ALA A 38 4.37 10.56 -9.36
CA ALA A 38 5.66 11.24 -9.21
C ALA A 38 5.71 12.57 -10.00
N GLU A 39 6.80 13.31 -9.85
CA GLU A 39 7.02 14.62 -10.48
C GLU A 39 6.78 14.56 -11.99
N LYS A 40 5.97 15.49 -12.50
CA LYS A 40 5.68 15.62 -13.93
C LYS A 40 6.57 16.65 -14.58
N GLU A 41 6.82 16.50 -15.88
CA GLU A 41 7.37 17.60 -16.67
C GLU A 41 6.45 18.83 -16.61
N PRO A 42 7.00 20.06 -16.67
CA PRO A 42 6.20 21.24 -16.88
C PRO A 42 5.30 21.07 -18.11
N ALA A 43 4.04 21.47 -17.98
CA ALA A 43 3.10 21.39 -19.10
C ALA A 43 3.60 22.28 -20.25
N THR A 44 3.72 21.71 -21.45
CA THR A 44 4.03 22.46 -22.68
C THR A 44 2.78 22.51 -23.57
N VAL A 45 2.77 23.37 -24.59
CA VAL A 45 1.67 23.43 -25.58
C VAL A 45 1.37 22.04 -26.20
N LYS A 46 2.38 21.18 -26.32
CA LYS A 46 2.25 19.83 -26.90
C LYS A 46 1.78 18.76 -25.90
N SER A 47 1.85 19.05 -24.60
CA SER A 47 1.62 18.07 -23.52
C SER A 47 0.79 18.66 -22.37
N ALA A 48 -0.05 19.66 -22.66
CA ALA A 48 -0.69 20.49 -21.66
C ALA A 48 -1.56 19.68 -20.70
N ASP A 49 -2.30 18.70 -21.23
CA ASP A 49 -3.32 17.96 -20.47
C ASP A 49 -2.80 16.66 -19.83
N ASP A 50 -1.73 16.08 -20.40
CA ASP A 50 -1.19 14.79 -19.95
C ASP A 50 0.34 14.73 -20.09
N PRO A 51 1.08 15.55 -19.31
CA PRO A 51 2.53 15.51 -19.30
C PRO A 51 3.03 14.17 -18.74
N SER A 52 4.15 13.69 -19.29
CA SER A 52 4.91 12.56 -18.73
C SER A 52 5.65 12.97 -17.45
N LEU A 53 6.22 11.98 -16.76
CA LEU A 53 7.11 12.20 -15.63
C LEU A 53 8.38 12.93 -16.03
N SER A 54 8.87 13.78 -15.12
CA SER A 54 10.18 14.39 -15.24
C SER A 54 11.31 13.40 -14.98
N ALA A 55 12.55 13.80 -15.23
CA ALA A 55 13.71 12.98 -14.87
C ALA A 55 13.73 12.59 -13.39
N ASP A 56 13.32 13.49 -12.48
CA ASP A 56 13.22 13.19 -11.06
C ASP A 56 12.00 12.32 -10.75
N GLY A 57 10.88 12.52 -11.46
CA GLY A 57 9.71 11.66 -11.34
C GLY A 57 10.00 10.21 -11.74
N LEU A 58 10.80 10.00 -12.79
CA LEU A 58 11.26 8.67 -13.19
C LEU A 58 12.13 8.01 -12.12
N LYS A 59 13.03 8.76 -11.46
CA LYS A 59 13.82 8.24 -10.33
C LYS A 59 12.93 7.88 -9.14
N ARG A 60 11.90 8.69 -8.86
CA ARG A 60 10.93 8.41 -7.80
C ARG A 60 10.10 7.17 -8.10
N ALA A 61 9.70 6.95 -9.36
CA ALA A 61 9.00 5.73 -9.77
C ALA A 61 9.86 4.47 -9.51
N GLU A 62 11.17 4.53 -9.77
CA GLU A 62 12.11 3.45 -9.41
C GLU A 62 12.24 3.29 -7.88
N ALA A 63 12.26 4.40 -7.14
CA ALA A 63 12.30 4.37 -5.67
C ALA A 63 11.03 3.72 -5.09
N LEU A 64 9.85 3.98 -5.67
CA LEU A 64 8.60 3.34 -5.28
C LEU A 64 8.67 1.82 -5.48
N ALA A 65 9.17 1.38 -6.62
CA ALA A 65 9.35 -0.04 -6.90
C ALA A 65 10.31 -0.71 -5.92
N LYS A 66 11.41 -0.02 -5.57
CA LYS A 66 12.36 -0.49 -4.54
C LYS A 66 11.70 -0.57 -3.16
N TYR A 67 10.92 0.45 -2.78
CA TYR A 67 10.23 0.52 -1.50
C TYR A 67 9.24 -0.64 -1.33
N LEU A 68 8.42 -0.90 -2.36
CA LEU A 68 7.38 -1.93 -2.33
C LEU A 68 7.82 -3.32 -2.77
N LYS A 69 9.11 -3.53 -3.09
CA LYS A 69 9.64 -4.78 -3.67
C LYS A 69 9.27 -6.04 -2.87
N ARG A 70 9.23 -5.94 -1.54
CA ARG A 70 8.95 -7.08 -0.64
C ARG A 70 7.49 -7.15 -0.16
N GLU A 71 6.67 -6.18 -0.54
CA GLU A 71 5.27 -6.09 -0.10
C GLU A 71 4.35 -7.04 -0.87
N LYS A 72 4.85 -7.81 -1.84
CA LYS A 72 4.06 -8.80 -2.60
C LYS A 72 2.77 -8.20 -3.17
N ILE A 73 2.87 -7.02 -3.79
CA ILE A 73 1.74 -6.34 -4.43
C ILE A 73 1.09 -7.28 -5.44
N LYS A 74 -0.24 -7.44 -5.37
CA LYS A 74 -1.03 -8.35 -6.18
C LYS A 74 -1.75 -7.65 -7.34
N ALA A 75 -2.01 -6.35 -7.19
CA ALA A 75 -2.58 -5.52 -8.24
C ALA A 75 -2.09 -4.07 -8.11
N ILE A 76 -2.03 -3.39 -9.25
CA ILE A 76 -1.66 -1.98 -9.37
C ILE A 76 -2.79 -1.26 -10.09
N TYR A 77 -3.28 -0.18 -9.51
CA TYR A 77 -4.34 0.66 -10.03
C TYR A 77 -3.83 2.08 -10.26
N VAL A 78 -4.15 2.64 -11.42
CA VAL A 78 -3.72 3.97 -11.88
C VAL A 78 -4.90 4.72 -12.47
N THR A 79 -4.76 6.02 -12.69
CA THR A 79 -5.72 6.77 -13.53
C THR A 79 -5.37 6.65 -15.01
N LYS A 80 -6.20 7.22 -15.88
CA LYS A 80 -5.93 7.27 -17.33
C LYS A 80 -4.70 8.12 -17.72
N TYR A 81 -4.18 8.95 -16.81
CA TYR A 81 -3.09 9.87 -17.09
C TYR A 81 -1.72 9.18 -17.09
N LYS A 82 -0.88 9.53 -18.06
CA LYS A 82 0.48 8.99 -18.25
C LYS A 82 1.28 9.01 -16.97
N ARG A 83 1.32 10.15 -16.27
CA ARG A 83 2.08 10.31 -15.02
C ARG A 83 1.76 9.24 -13.96
N THR A 84 0.49 8.85 -13.80
CA THR A 84 0.14 7.77 -12.85
C THR A 84 0.59 6.40 -13.35
N GLY A 85 0.43 6.12 -14.66
CA GLY A 85 0.90 4.88 -15.28
C GLY A 85 2.42 4.73 -15.23
N GLU A 86 3.15 5.79 -15.57
CA GLU A 86 4.61 5.85 -15.56
C GLU A 86 5.18 5.71 -14.15
N THR A 87 4.49 6.24 -13.12
CA THR A 87 4.89 6.08 -11.71
C THR A 87 4.84 4.61 -11.27
N GLY A 88 3.81 3.87 -11.69
CA GLY A 88 3.66 2.45 -11.35
C GLY A 88 4.46 1.49 -12.23
N ARG A 89 4.95 1.95 -13.39
CA ARG A 89 5.55 1.11 -14.43
C ARG A 89 6.75 0.29 -13.96
N PRO A 90 7.71 0.83 -13.17
CA PRO A 90 8.84 0.03 -12.71
C PRO A 90 8.43 -1.14 -11.80
N LEU A 91 7.52 -0.89 -10.85
CA LEU A 91 7.01 -1.96 -9.97
C LEU A 91 6.18 -2.98 -10.76
N ALA A 92 5.35 -2.51 -11.68
CA ALA A 92 4.57 -3.37 -12.57
C ALA A 92 5.45 -4.34 -13.37
N ALA A 93 6.55 -3.84 -13.93
CA ALA A 93 7.53 -4.67 -14.64
C ALA A 93 8.21 -5.70 -13.72
N GLN A 94 8.65 -5.27 -12.52
CA GLN A 94 9.28 -6.16 -11.54
C GLN A 94 8.34 -7.26 -11.03
N ALA A 95 7.08 -6.91 -10.76
CA ALA A 95 6.07 -7.82 -10.24
C ALA A 95 5.33 -8.61 -11.35
N LYS A 96 5.57 -8.31 -12.63
CA LYS A 96 4.86 -8.86 -13.80
C LYS A 96 3.34 -8.67 -13.71
N ILE A 97 2.93 -7.48 -13.29
CA ILE A 97 1.52 -7.09 -13.14
C ILE A 97 1.18 -6.05 -14.21
N LEU A 98 0.05 -6.23 -14.88
CA LEU A 98 -0.50 -5.21 -15.76
C LEU A 98 -1.30 -4.19 -14.91
N PRO A 99 -0.93 -2.90 -14.89
CA PRO A 99 -1.71 -1.88 -14.20
C PRO A 99 -3.11 -1.74 -14.79
N ARG A 100 -4.10 -1.43 -13.94
CA ARG A 100 -5.50 -1.26 -14.33
C ARG A 100 -5.96 0.16 -14.08
N VAL A 101 -6.73 0.71 -15.00
CA VAL A 101 -7.37 2.02 -14.79
C VAL A 101 -8.57 1.84 -13.88
N TYR A 102 -8.66 2.63 -12.82
CA TYR A 102 -9.84 2.67 -11.94
C TYR A 102 -10.82 3.79 -12.33
N ASP A 103 -12.08 3.66 -11.93
CA ASP A 103 -13.14 4.64 -12.20
C ASP A 103 -13.13 5.80 -11.20
N ASP A 104 -13.85 6.87 -11.51
CA ASP A 104 -13.97 8.02 -10.62
C ASP A 104 -14.92 7.76 -9.43
N SER A 105 -15.61 6.61 -9.38
CA SER A 105 -16.49 6.22 -8.28
C SER A 105 -15.68 5.59 -7.15
N LEU A 106 -14.89 6.41 -6.44
CA LEU A 106 -13.91 5.94 -5.45
C LEU A 106 -14.48 4.99 -4.39
N LYS A 107 -15.73 5.21 -3.93
CA LYS A 107 -16.40 4.30 -2.97
C LYS A 107 -16.70 2.93 -3.56
N THR A 108 -17.12 2.86 -4.82
CA THR A 108 -17.37 1.59 -5.53
C THR A 108 -16.06 0.89 -5.85
N PHE A 109 -15.06 1.66 -6.28
CA PHE A 109 -13.70 1.17 -6.47
C PHE A 109 -13.14 0.55 -5.18
N ALA A 110 -13.17 1.27 -4.05
CA ALA A 110 -12.65 0.78 -2.78
C ALA A 110 -13.36 -0.51 -2.33
N LYS A 111 -14.70 -0.58 -2.42
CA LYS A 111 -15.46 -1.82 -2.16
C LYS A 111 -15.02 -2.98 -3.05
N THR A 112 -14.77 -2.70 -4.33
CA THR A 112 -14.30 -3.71 -5.30
C THR A 112 -12.91 -4.22 -4.92
N ILE A 113 -12.01 -3.35 -4.50
CA ILE A 113 -10.68 -3.73 -4.02
C ILE A 113 -10.78 -4.64 -2.79
N LEU A 114 -11.52 -4.20 -1.76
CA LEU A 114 -11.65 -4.97 -0.51
C LEU A 114 -12.32 -6.33 -0.72
N LYS A 115 -13.25 -6.43 -1.68
CA LYS A 115 -13.90 -7.69 -2.05
C LYS A 115 -12.96 -8.62 -2.81
N ASN A 116 -12.27 -8.13 -3.83
CA ASN A 116 -11.55 -8.97 -4.78
C ASN A 116 -10.10 -9.27 -4.35
N PHE A 117 -9.54 -8.47 -3.44
CA PHE A 117 -8.17 -8.60 -2.97
C PHE A 117 -8.10 -8.81 -1.45
N ASN A 118 -9.11 -9.46 -0.87
CA ASN A 118 -9.09 -9.83 0.55
C ASN A 118 -7.79 -10.59 0.89
N GLY A 119 -7.10 -10.17 1.95
CA GLY A 119 -5.86 -10.79 2.42
C GLY A 119 -4.64 -10.52 1.51
N SER A 120 -4.77 -9.59 0.56
CA SER A 120 -3.72 -9.25 -0.41
C SER A 120 -3.30 -7.79 -0.31
N ASN A 121 -2.16 -7.47 -0.94
CA ASN A 121 -1.62 -6.12 -0.99
C ASN A 121 -1.88 -5.48 -2.37
N VAL A 122 -2.36 -4.25 -2.40
CA VAL A 122 -2.70 -3.52 -3.63
C VAL A 122 -2.03 -2.15 -3.62
N LEU A 123 -1.53 -1.70 -4.77
CA LEU A 123 -1.05 -0.33 -4.97
C LEU A 123 -2.09 0.47 -5.76
N VAL A 124 -2.40 1.68 -5.29
CA VAL A 124 -3.25 2.66 -5.97
C VAL A 124 -2.44 3.95 -6.16
N ILE A 125 -2.38 4.45 -7.39
CA ILE A 125 -1.64 5.66 -7.76
C ILE A 125 -2.65 6.70 -8.25
N GLY A 126 -2.77 7.79 -7.49
CA GLY A 126 -3.69 8.89 -7.76
C GLY A 126 -2.99 10.23 -7.97
N HIS A 127 -3.71 11.29 -7.62
CA HIS A 127 -3.34 12.70 -7.69
C HIS A 127 -3.49 13.35 -6.31
N SER A 128 -2.83 14.48 -6.08
CA SER A 128 -2.91 15.29 -4.85
C SER A 128 -4.32 15.40 -4.29
N ASN A 129 -5.28 15.76 -5.15
CA ASN A 129 -6.69 15.98 -4.82
C ASN A 129 -7.54 14.70 -4.69
N THR A 130 -6.99 13.51 -5.02
CA THR A 130 -7.72 12.23 -4.94
C THR A 130 -7.25 11.34 -3.79
N LEU A 131 -6.09 11.62 -3.19
CA LEU A 131 -5.53 10.79 -2.13
C LEU A 131 -6.41 10.80 -0.88
N MET A 132 -6.84 11.97 -0.40
CA MET A 132 -7.71 12.06 0.78
C MET A 132 -9.08 11.40 0.54
N PRO A 133 -9.80 11.69 -0.57
CA PRO A 133 -11.03 10.95 -0.91
C PRO A 133 -10.86 9.43 -1.06
N LEU A 134 -9.69 8.96 -1.54
CA LEU A 134 -9.39 7.52 -1.60
C LEU A 134 -9.23 6.93 -0.19
N LEU A 135 -8.53 7.61 0.72
CA LEU A 135 -8.41 7.18 2.11
C LEU A 135 -9.78 7.03 2.77
N ASP A 136 -10.64 8.05 2.65
CA ASP A 136 -12.02 8.00 3.14
C ASP A 136 -12.82 6.85 2.51
N ALA A 137 -12.68 6.62 1.20
CA ALA A 137 -13.35 5.52 0.52
C ALA A 137 -12.94 4.13 1.05
N PHE A 138 -11.71 3.98 1.55
CA PHE A 138 -11.25 2.76 2.24
C PHE A 138 -11.63 2.72 3.73
N GLY A 139 -12.27 3.78 4.25
CA GLY A 139 -12.67 3.94 5.64
C GLY A 139 -11.50 4.31 6.57
N ALA A 140 -10.38 4.78 6.00
CA ALA A 140 -9.28 5.34 6.77
C ALA A 140 -9.53 6.83 7.06
N GLU A 141 -8.82 7.34 8.06
CA GLU A 141 -8.84 8.77 8.35
C GLU A 141 -8.20 9.58 7.21
N MET A 142 -8.66 10.83 7.05
CA MET A 142 -8.03 11.83 6.18
C MET A 142 -7.11 12.73 7.04
N PRO A 143 -5.79 12.51 7.02
CA PRO A 143 -4.83 13.27 7.81
C PRO A 143 -4.65 14.72 7.34
N PHE A 144 -5.10 15.03 6.12
CA PHE A 144 -5.05 16.35 5.48
C PHE A 144 -6.39 16.65 4.82
N ASP A 145 -6.69 17.93 4.59
CA ASP A 145 -7.82 18.31 3.72
C ASP A 145 -7.52 17.96 2.25
N THR A 146 -6.31 18.29 1.81
CA THR A 146 -5.73 17.89 0.52
C THR A 146 -4.21 17.89 0.62
N LEU A 147 -3.54 17.18 -0.26
CA LEU A 147 -2.10 17.31 -0.44
C LEU A 147 -1.76 18.54 -1.28
N ASP A 148 -0.60 19.13 -1.03
CA ASP A 148 -0.01 20.17 -1.86
C ASP A 148 0.43 19.57 -3.22
N GLU A 149 0.46 20.40 -4.26
CA GLU A 149 0.96 20.01 -5.58
C GLU A 149 2.46 19.69 -5.60
N ASP A 150 3.20 19.99 -4.53
CA ASP A 150 4.60 19.60 -4.37
C ASP A 150 4.82 18.45 -3.37
N ASP A 151 3.75 17.83 -2.83
CA ASP A 151 3.84 16.63 -1.99
C ASP A 151 3.92 15.37 -2.88
N TYR A 152 5.13 14.94 -3.24
CA TYR A 152 5.37 13.80 -4.14
C TYR A 152 5.88 12.54 -3.44
N ASP A 153 6.48 12.70 -2.25
CA ASP A 153 7.22 11.64 -1.58
C ASP A 153 6.42 10.89 -0.50
N MET A 154 5.18 11.29 -0.23
CA MET A 154 4.33 10.63 0.76
C MET A 154 3.78 9.30 0.24
N ILE A 155 3.81 8.29 1.10
CA ILE A 155 3.17 6.99 0.88
C ILE A 155 2.24 6.67 2.05
N PHE A 156 1.01 6.28 1.72
CA PHE A 156 -0.03 5.93 2.68
C PHE A 156 -0.25 4.43 2.62
N LYS A 157 -0.40 3.80 3.77
CA LYS A 157 -0.66 2.37 3.90
C LYS A 157 -1.89 2.18 4.78
N VAL A 158 -2.99 1.81 4.14
CA VAL A 158 -4.23 1.46 4.81
C VAL A 158 -4.26 -0.04 5.04
N THR A 159 -4.34 -0.47 6.29
CA THR A 159 -4.56 -1.87 6.66
C THR A 159 -6.01 -2.08 7.07
N VAL A 160 -6.67 -3.01 6.37
CA VAL A 160 -8.06 -3.42 6.60
C VAL A 160 -8.05 -4.82 7.19
N LYS A 161 -8.41 -4.94 8.47
CA LYS A 161 -8.54 -6.23 9.17
C LYS A 161 -9.93 -6.83 8.98
N ASP A 162 -10.04 -8.15 9.14
CA ASP A 162 -11.31 -8.90 9.03
C ASP A 162 -12.40 -8.43 10.01
N ASN A 163 -12.03 -7.90 11.17
CA ASN A 163 -12.95 -7.35 12.17
C ASN A 163 -13.53 -5.97 11.78
N GLY A 164 -13.16 -5.41 10.62
CA GLY A 164 -13.60 -4.10 10.17
C GLY A 164 -12.73 -2.93 10.63
N GLU A 165 -11.71 -3.18 11.46
CA GLU A 165 -10.76 -2.14 11.89
C GLU A 165 -9.92 -1.62 10.71
N ARG A 166 -9.57 -0.33 10.77
CA ARG A 166 -8.81 0.40 9.77
C ARG A 166 -7.64 1.09 10.43
N GLU A 167 -6.44 0.81 9.97
CA GLU A 167 -5.21 1.46 10.44
C GLU A 167 -4.59 2.21 9.27
N LEU A 168 -4.16 3.44 9.51
CA LEU A 168 -3.43 4.26 8.54
C LEU A 168 -2.01 4.48 9.06
N GLU A 169 -1.03 4.01 8.29
CA GLU A 169 0.36 4.41 8.43
C GLU A 169 0.70 5.36 7.28
N ILE A 170 1.43 6.43 7.57
CA ILE A 170 1.97 7.35 6.56
C ILE A 170 3.49 7.24 6.63
N SER A 171 4.19 7.36 5.50
CA SER A 171 5.65 7.47 5.49
C SER A 171 6.13 8.22 4.25
N TYR A 172 7.44 8.30 4.07
CA TYR A 172 8.08 8.90 2.91
C TYR A 172 8.89 7.87 2.12
N TYR A 173 9.00 8.08 0.80
CA TYR A 173 9.82 7.23 -0.07
C TYR A 173 10.58 8.05 -1.12
N GLY A 174 11.71 7.52 -1.55
CA GLY A 174 12.58 8.21 -2.50
C GLY A 174 13.24 9.46 -1.91
N THR A 175 13.56 10.42 -2.78
CA THR A 175 14.10 11.72 -2.35
C THR A 175 12.98 12.54 -1.71
N LEU A 176 13.27 13.22 -0.59
CA LEU A 176 12.27 14.06 0.06
C LEU A 176 11.84 15.22 -0.85
N HIS A 177 10.52 15.38 -1.00
CA HIS A 177 9.88 16.42 -1.81
C HIS A 177 8.42 16.56 -1.37
N HIS A 178 8.21 17.44 -0.40
CA HIS A 178 6.90 17.83 0.12
C HIS A 178 6.97 19.24 0.72
N LYS A 179 5.81 19.85 0.86
CA LYS A 179 5.56 21.07 1.64
C LYS A 179 4.74 20.81 2.88
N SER A 180 3.87 19.80 2.85
CA SER A 180 3.00 19.49 3.99
C SER A 180 3.76 18.75 5.08
N ASP A 181 3.69 19.27 6.30
CA ASP A 181 4.15 18.57 7.49
C ASP A 181 3.13 17.48 7.88
N LEU A 182 3.62 16.30 8.25
CA LEU A 182 2.75 15.26 8.83
C LEU A 182 2.05 15.78 10.10
N PRO A 183 0.78 15.45 10.33
CA PRO A 183 0.15 15.71 11.62
C PRO A 183 0.95 15.07 12.76
N GLN A 184 0.96 15.69 13.95
CA GLN A 184 1.83 15.29 15.07
C GLN A 184 1.79 13.79 15.36
N LYS A 185 0.60 13.19 15.34
CA LYS A 185 0.39 11.76 15.59
C LYS A 185 1.10 10.82 14.61
N TYR A 186 1.42 11.28 13.40
CA TYR A 186 2.16 10.51 12.40
C TYR A 186 3.65 10.88 12.36
N LYS A 187 4.09 11.92 13.08
CA LYS A 187 5.52 12.29 13.14
C LYS A 187 6.33 11.31 13.99
N GLU A 188 5.73 10.72 15.02
CA GLU A 188 6.45 9.85 15.96
C GLU A 188 6.87 8.52 15.33
N ASP A 189 6.02 7.98 14.45
CA ASP A 189 6.28 6.74 13.70
C ASP A 189 7.22 6.95 12.50
N ASN A 190 7.40 8.20 12.06
CA ASN A 190 8.22 8.59 10.90
C ASN A 190 9.49 9.36 11.24
N ARG A 191 9.95 9.31 12.50
CA ARG A 191 11.25 9.91 12.83
C ARG A 191 12.30 9.23 11.95
N PRO A 192 13.08 9.97 11.14
CA PRO A 192 14.30 9.39 10.58
C PRO A 192 15.05 8.81 11.78
N ALA A 193 15.42 7.52 11.68
CA ALA A 193 16.18 6.83 12.74
C ALA A 193 17.20 7.84 13.24
N GLN A 194 17.08 8.26 14.51
CA GLN A 194 17.86 9.35 15.07
C GLN A 194 19.25 9.23 14.49
N GLN A 195 19.67 10.23 13.71
CA GLN A 195 21.09 10.41 13.51
C GLN A 195 21.62 10.42 14.94
N PHE A 196 22.31 9.34 15.31
CA PHE A 196 23.05 9.27 16.54
C PHE A 196 24.06 10.40 16.39
N VAL A 197 23.69 11.59 16.87
CA VAL A 197 24.61 12.67 17.06
C VAL A 197 25.53 12.10 18.12
N THR A 198 26.65 11.54 17.69
CA THR A 198 27.78 11.29 18.57
C THR A 198 27.97 12.58 19.36
N PRO A 199 27.91 12.54 20.70
CA PRO A 199 28.18 13.73 21.49
C PRO A 199 29.53 14.28 21.03
N ALA A 200 29.60 15.59 20.80
CA ALA A 200 30.85 16.24 20.50
C ALA A 200 31.88 15.79 21.55
N SER A 201 32.94 15.12 21.11
CA SER A 201 34.05 14.79 21.99
C SER A 201 34.68 16.12 22.39
N HIS A 202 34.44 16.53 23.63
CA HIS A 202 35.25 17.53 24.27
C HIS A 202 36.67 16.98 24.40
N TYR A 203 37.59 17.57 23.63
CA TYR A 203 39.01 17.63 23.94
C TYR A 203 39.41 19.10 23.93
#